data_AF-A0A1Y3QVY2-F1
#
_entry.id   AF-A0A1Y3QVY2-F1
#
_cell.length_a   1.000
_cell.length_b   1.000
_cell.length_c   1.000
_cell.angle_alpha   90.00
_cell.angle_beta   90.00
_cell.angle_gamma   90.00
#
_symmetry.space_group_name_H-M   'P 1'
#
loop_
_entity.id
_entity.type
_entity.pdbx_description
1 polymer ?
#
loop_
_entity_poly.entity_id
_entity_poly.type
_entity_poly.pdbx_seq_one_letter_code
_entity_poly.pdbx_strand_id
1 'polypeptide(L)'
;MTDAYRFDESSTEQAIAYAKIYAGENYSPAMETVLKVAFSEKRNLPTFRLKSSDTILLSGYMKKWVGAYLAGYNNRPSVRTGNCSGTHPDPMAKTILRARIPGLEDNLADKIVAGHSLLMTIENNIGELLEEYLSVKLSPLGWYCCWGSTIDAVDFCKADGSLLQIKTSDNSENSSSSRVRQGTPIGKWFRRFSRRPGVYNWESLNRMLGRPGYVSESDFRAFAEKTIAANPACIYIAANHLLNRP
;
A
#
# COMPACT_ATOMS: atom_id res chain seq x y z
N MET A 1 15.75 -13.02 -18.82
CA MET A 1 16.23 -12.08 -17.79
C MET A 1 16.61 -10.81 -18.52
N THR A 2 15.75 -9.80 -18.52
CA THR A 2 16.08 -8.49 -19.09
C THR A 2 17.20 -7.88 -18.25
N ASP A 3 18.22 -7.34 -18.92
CA ASP A 3 19.42 -6.77 -18.31
C ASP A 3 19.06 -5.89 -17.10
N ALA A 4 19.55 -6.32 -15.93
CA ALA A 4 19.36 -5.59 -14.70
C ALA A 4 20.09 -4.25 -14.79
N TYR A 5 19.52 -3.21 -14.19
CA TYR A 5 20.12 -1.89 -14.07
C TYR A 5 21.61 -1.95 -13.71
N ARG A 6 22.43 -1.25 -14.51
CA ARG A 6 23.85 -1.03 -14.22
C ARG A 6 23.99 0.39 -13.69
N PHE A 7 24.31 0.51 -12.41
CA PHE A 7 24.68 1.80 -11.83
C PHE A 7 26.10 2.20 -12.26
N ASP A 8 26.34 3.50 -12.37
CA ASP A 8 27.67 4.09 -12.57
C ASP A 8 28.63 3.74 -11.42
N GLU A 9 28.09 3.64 -10.21
CA GLU A 9 28.78 3.19 -9.00
C GLU A 9 27.83 2.30 -8.17
N SER A 10 28.35 1.22 -7.58
CA SER A 10 27.50 0.24 -6.90
C SER A 10 28.05 -0.10 -5.50
N SER A 11 27.78 0.77 -4.53
CA SER A 11 27.91 0.40 -3.12
C SER A 11 26.68 0.83 -2.33
N THR A 12 26.25 -0.03 -1.42
CA THR A 12 25.13 0.24 -0.51
C THR A 12 25.47 1.44 0.38
N GLU A 13 26.75 1.60 0.72
CA GLU A 13 27.31 2.70 1.49
C GLU A 13 27.08 4.05 0.79
N GLN A 14 27.29 4.10 -0.52
CA GLN A 14 27.12 5.31 -1.31
C GLN A 14 25.63 5.63 -1.53
N ALA A 15 24.80 4.60 -1.72
CA ALA A 15 23.35 4.75 -1.71
C ALA A 15 22.86 5.36 -0.37
N ILE A 16 23.39 4.89 0.76
CA ILE A 16 23.11 5.43 2.10
C ILE A 16 23.57 6.88 2.22
N ALA A 17 24.76 7.23 1.71
CA ALA A 17 25.26 8.60 1.74
C ALA A 17 24.33 9.55 0.96
N TYR A 18 23.90 9.17 -0.25
CA TYR A 18 22.92 9.93 -1.01
C TYR A 18 21.57 10.02 -0.30
N ALA A 19 21.12 8.93 0.33
CA ALA A 19 19.86 8.93 1.06
C ALA A 19 19.87 9.93 2.22
N LYS A 20 20.98 10.02 2.97
CA LYS A 20 21.16 11.03 4.03
C LYS A 20 21.10 12.45 3.48
N ILE A 21 21.73 12.70 2.33
CA ILE A 21 21.70 14.02 1.66
C ILE A 21 20.28 14.38 1.23
N TYR A 22 19.58 13.47 0.54
CA TYR A 22 18.26 13.76 -0.04
C TYR A 22 17.13 13.77 0.98
N ALA A 23 17.22 12.96 2.04
CA ALA A 23 16.21 12.93 3.10
C ALA A 23 16.41 14.04 4.13
N GLY A 24 17.65 14.49 4.35
CA GLY A 24 17.99 15.49 5.36
C GLY A 24 17.51 15.05 6.75
N GLU A 25 16.79 15.94 7.43
CA GLU A 25 16.21 15.68 8.76
C GLU A 25 15.17 14.54 8.77
N ASN A 26 14.61 14.16 7.60
CA ASN A 26 13.66 13.06 7.50
C ASN A 26 14.34 11.69 7.37
N TYR A 27 15.68 11.63 7.36
CA TYR A 27 16.40 10.37 7.38
C TYR A 27 16.13 9.63 8.69
N SER A 28 15.81 8.33 8.60
CA SER A 28 15.48 7.52 9.78
C SER A 28 16.12 6.14 9.73
N PRO A 29 16.32 5.47 10.89
CA PRO A 29 16.79 4.09 10.93
C PRO A 29 15.90 3.11 10.17
N ALA A 30 14.59 3.38 10.12
CA ALA A 30 13.62 2.62 9.33
C ALA A 30 13.94 2.73 7.83
N MET A 31 14.12 3.96 7.32
CA MET A 31 14.50 4.20 5.93
C MET A 31 15.84 3.55 5.59
N GLU A 32 16.84 3.67 6.46
CA GLU A 32 18.15 3.03 6.26
C GLU A 32 18.02 1.50 6.14
N THR A 33 17.19 0.88 7.00
CA THR A 33 16.96 -0.57 6.95
C THR A 33 16.29 -0.99 5.65
N VAL A 34 15.22 -0.29 5.26
CA VAL A 34 14.50 -0.55 4.00
C VAL A 34 15.45 -0.38 2.80
N LEU A 35 16.30 0.65 2.83
CA LEU A 35 17.29 0.89 1.80
C LEU A 35 18.32 -0.25 1.68
N LYS A 36 18.88 -0.70 2.82
CA LYS A 36 19.83 -1.82 2.84
C LYS A 36 19.21 -3.10 2.27
N VAL A 37 17.96 -3.39 2.63
CA VAL A 37 17.24 -4.56 2.09
C VAL A 37 16.96 -4.38 0.60
N ALA A 38 16.56 -3.19 0.17
CA ALA A 38 16.33 -2.90 -1.24
C ALA A 38 17.60 -3.11 -2.09
N PHE A 39 18.77 -2.72 -1.58
CA PHE A 39 20.05 -2.87 -2.27
C PHE A 39 20.73 -4.23 -2.08
N SER A 40 20.23 -5.08 -1.17
CA SER A 40 20.77 -6.44 -0.95
C SER A 40 20.61 -7.35 -2.18
N GLU A 41 19.56 -7.14 -2.97
CA GLU A 41 19.30 -7.88 -4.20
C GLU A 41 18.73 -6.96 -5.27
N LYS A 42 19.28 -7.03 -6.49
CA LYS A 42 18.85 -6.15 -7.60
C LYS A 42 17.35 -6.25 -7.93
N ARG A 43 16.72 -7.40 -7.69
CA ARG A 43 15.29 -7.62 -7.95
C ARG A 43 14.37 -6.83 -7.02
N ASN A 44 14.88 -6.40 -5.86
CA ASN A 44 14.10 -5.63 -4.89
C ASN A 44 13.95 -4.18 -5.35
N LEU A 45 14.89 -3.69 -6.16
CA LEU A 45 14.94 -2.30 -6.59
C LEU A 45 13.81 -1.98 -7.59
N PRO A 46 12.95 -1.00 -7.28
CA PRO A 46 11.91 -0.59 -8.20
C PRO A 46 12.49 -0.03 -9.49
N THR A 47 11.81 -0.32 -10.58
CA THR A 47 12.23 0.09 -11.93
C THR A 47 12.20 1.60 -12.16
N PHE A 48 11.27 2.31 -11.48
CA PHE A 48 10.97 3.73 -11.73
C PHE A 48 10.83 4.09 -13.22
N ARG A 49 10.42 3.12 -14.05
CA ARG A 49 10.34 3.21 -15.52
C ARG A 49 11.66 3.67 -16.17
N LEU A 50 12.80 3.39 -15.53
CA LEU A 50 14.12 3.61 -16.11
C LEU A 50 14.38 2.56 -17.19
N LYS A 51 15.01 2.98 -18.30
CA LYS A 51 15.38 2.08 -19.39
C LYS A 51 16.58 1.24 -18.97
N SER A 52 16.54 -0.06 -19.26
CA SER A 52 17.60 -1.02 -18.88
C SER A 52 18.91 -0.87 -19.68
N SER A 53 18.88 -0.17 -20.81
CA SER A 53 20.03 0.05 -21.69
C SER A 53 21.01 1.11 -21.19
N ASP A 54 20.61 1.92 -20.20
CA ASP A 54 21.35 3.11 -19.80
C ASP A 54 22.11 2.83 -18.49
N THR A 55 23.35 3.30 -18.40
CA THR A 55 24.02 3.42 -17.10
C THR A 55 23.24 4.42 -16.25
N ILE A 56 22.71 3.98 -15.12
CA ILE A 56 21.92 4.83 -14.23
C ILE A 56 22.84 5.49 -13.22
N LEU A 57 22.78 6.82 -13.13
CA LEU A 57 23.44 7.56 -12.06
C LEU A 57 22.81 7.17 -10.71
N LEU A 58 23.60 6.59 -9.80
CA LEU A 58 23.14 6.16 -8.48
C LEU A 58 22.51 7.33 -7.72
N SER A 59 23.13 8.51 -7.76
CA SER A 59 22.58 9.75 -7.18
C SER A 59 21.16 10.06 -7.67
N GLY A 60 20.95 10.02 -8.99
CA GLY A 60 19.65 10.26 -9.62
C GLY A 60 18.60 9.21 -9.24
N TYR A 61 19.01 7.95 -9.16
CA TYR A 61 18.17 6.86 -8.67
C TYR A 61 17.78 7.07 -7.20
N MET A 62 18.75 7.39 -6.35
CA MET A 62 18.55 7.61 -4.92
C MET A 62 17.64 8.80 -4.65
N LYS A 63 17.72 9.87 -5.44
CA LYS A 63 16.77 10.98 -5.35
C LYS A 63 15.33 10.52 -5.59
N LYS A 64 15.10 9.66 -6.58
CA LYS A 64 13.77 9.08 -6.87
C LYS A 64 13.32 8.13 -5.76
N TRP A 65 14.22 7.26 -5.30
CA TRP A 65 13.93 6.28 -4.26
C TRP A 65 13.54 6.94 -2.93
N VAL A 66 14.32 7.92 -2.48
CA VAL A 66 14.03 8.69 -1.25
C VAL A 66 12.73 9.48 -1.42
N GLY A 67 12.54 10.11 -2.58
CA GLY A 67 11.30 10.81 -2.90
C GLY A 67 10.08 9.90 -2.82
N ALA A 68 10.17 8.68 -3.35
CA ALA A 68 9.10 7.68 -3.27
C ALA A 68 8.82 7.26 -1.82
N TYR A 69 9.87 6.95 -1.04
CA TYR A 69 9.73 6.59 0.37
C TYR A 69 9.00 7.68 1.16
N LEU A 70 9.50 8.92 1.07
CA LEU A 70 8.95 10.06 1.80
C LEU A 70 7.54 10.40 1.33
N ALA A 71 7.27 10.35 0.02
CA ALA A 71 5.92 10.56 -0.51
C ALA A 71 4.94 9.51 0.02
N GLY A 72 5.34 8.23 0.04
CA GLY A 72 4.52 7.16 0.61
C GLY A 72 4.22 7.39 2.10
N TYR A 73 5.25 7.68 2.89
CA TYR A 73 5.11 7.93 4.32
C TYR A 73 4.25 9.17 4.62
N ASN A 74 4.46 10.27 3.89
CA ASN A 74 3.73 11.52 4.07
C ASN A 74 2.33 11.51 3.43
N ASN A 75 1.99 10.46 2.69
CA ASN A 75 0.66 10.28 2.10
C ASN A 75 -0.12 9.12 2.76
N ARG A 76 0.30 8.67 3.95
CA ARG A 76 -0.46 7.70 4.74
C ARG A 76 -1.81 8.29 5.21
N PRO A 77 -2.84 7.45 5.45
CA PRO A 77 -4.18 7.90 5.86
C PRO A 77 -4.21 8.91 7.00
N SER A 78 -3.35 8.78 8.01
CA SER A 78 -3.37 9.70 9.17
C SER A 78 -3.00 11.15 8.87
N VAL A 79 -2.41 11.46 7.71
CA VAL A 79 -1.93 12.83 7.39
C VAL A 79 -2.34 13.33 6.01
N ARG A 80 -2.66 12.44 5.07
CA ARG A 80 -3.00 12.86 3.70
C ARG A 80 -4.31 13.62 3.62
N THR A 81 -4.47 14.35 2.53
CA THR A 81 -5.76 14.80 2.03
C THR A 81 -6.18 13.90 0.87
N GLY A 82 -7.37 13.31 0.95
CA GLY A 82 -7.95 12.50 -0.10
C GLY A 82 -8.31 13.35 -1.31
N ASN A 83 -8.04 12.83 -2.50
CA ASN A 83 -8.40 13.49 -3.75
C ASN A 83 -9.78 13.04 -4.23
N CYS A 84 -10.47 13.91 -4.96
CA CYS A 84 -11.61 13.49 -5.75
C CYS A 84 -11.17 12.45 -6.78
N SER A 85 -11.95 11.38 -6.94
CA SER A 85 -11.71 10.42 -8.02
C SER A 85 -11.83 11.14 -9.36
N GLY A 86 -10.78 11.09 -10.18
CA GLY A 86 -10.82 11.55 -11.57
C GLY A 86 -11.52 10.57 -12.51
N THR A 87 -11.97 9.42 -12.01
CA THR A 87 -12.65 8.40 -12.81
C THR A 87 -14.15 8.59 -12.73
N HIS A 88 -14.77 8.79 -13.89
CA HIS A 88 -16.22 8.77 -14.04
C HIS A 88 -16.71 7.33 -14.22
N PRO A 89 -17.81 6.92 -13.56
CA PRO A 89 -18.42 5.62 -13.80
C PRO A 89 -18.86 5.47 -15.26
N ASP A 90 -18.76 4.25 -15.80
CA ASP A 90 -19.28 3.93 -17.12
C ASP A 90 -20.83 4.07 -17.10
N PRO A 91 -21.43 4.93 -17.94
CA PRO A 91 -22.89 5.06 -18.03
C PRO A 91 -23.62 3.73 -18.29
N MET A 92 -22.96 2.78 -18.95
CA MET A 92 -23.50 1.44 -19.19
C MET A 92 -23.84 0.69 -17.90
N ALA A 93 -23.12 0.94 -16.79
CA ALA A 93 -23.44 0.32 -15.49
C ALA A 93 -24.86 0.70 -15.03
N LYS A 94 -25.24 1.97 -15.16
CA LYS A 94 -26.60 2.46 -14.86
C LYS A 94 -27.63 1.83 -15.80
N THR A 95 -27.32 1.79 -17.10
CA THR A 95 -28.21 1.19 -18.12
C THR A 95 -28.50 -0.27 -17.82
N ILE A 96 -27.47 -1.09 -17.55
CA ILE A 96 -27.62 -2.51 -17.22
C ILE A 96 -28.41 -2.68 -15.91
N LEU A 97 -28.10 -1.87 -14.89
CA LEU A 97 -28.79 -1.94 -13.59
C LEU A 97 -30.29 -1.69 -13.74
N ARG A 98 -30.69 -0.63 -14.47
CA ARG A 98 -32.09 -0.30 -14.72
C ARG A 98 -32.79 -1.32 -15.62
N ALA A 99 -32.08 -1.89 -16.59
CA ALA A 99 -32.60 -2.98 -17.42
C ALA A 99 -32.85 -4.26 -16.60
N ARG A 100 -32.00 -4.54 -15.60
CA ARG A 100 -32.12 -5.73 -14.75
C ARG A 100 -33.21 -5.61 -13.68
N ILE A 101 -33.52 -4.39 -13.23
CA ILE A 101 -34.48 -4.09 -12.16
C ILE A 101 -35.58 -3.19 -12.72
N PRO A 102 -36.67 -3.77 -13.27
CA PRO A 102 -37.80 -2.99 -13.76
C PRO A 102 -38.38 -2.10 -12.65
N GLY A 103 -38.63 -0.83 -12.98
CA GLY A 103 -39.16 0.16 -12.04
C GLY A 103 -38.11 0.81 -11.13
N LEU A 104 -36.82 0.51 -11.29
CA LEU A 104 -35.77 1.24 -10.56
C LEU A 104 -35.75 2.71 -10.98
N GLU A 105 -36.00 3.59 -10.01
CA GLU A 105 -35.94 5.03 -10.19
C GLU A 105 -34.55 5.49 -10.63
N ASP A 106 -34.53 6.50 -11.51
CA ASP A 106 -33.29 6.99 -12.10
C ASP A 106 -32.36 7.61 -11.06
N ASN A 107 -32.92 8.36 -10.10
CA ASN A 107 -32.23 8.99 -8.98
C ASN A 107 -31.53 7.95 -8.06
N LEU A 108 -32.14 6.78 -7.86
CA LEU A 108 -31.64 5.71 -7.02
C LEU A 108 -30.56 4.94 -7.75
N ALA A 109 -30.74 4.72 -9.06
CA ALA A 109 -29.68 4.17 -9.90
C ALA A 109 -28.42 5.05 -9.88
N ASP A 110 -28.57 6.38 -9.98
CA ASP A 110 -27.45 7.33 -9.85
C ASP A 110 -26.78 7.24 -8.48
N LYS A 111 -27.55 7.16 -7.40
CA LYS A 111 -27.03 6.98 -6.04
C LYS A 111 -26.28 5.67 -5.86
N ILE A 112 -26.77 4.57 -6.43
CA ILE A 112 -26.08 3.27 -6.37
C ILE A 112 -24.73 3.34 -7.08
N VAL A 113 -24.68 3.94 -8.28
CA VAL A 113 -23.44 4.10 -9.06
C VAL A 113 -22.46 5.03 -8.34
N ALA A 114 -22.94 6.17 -7.80
CA ALA A 114 -22.11 7.10 -7.04
C ALA A 114 -21.59 6.47 -5.73
N GLY A 115 -22.44 5.74 -5.01
CA GLY A 115 -22.08 5.01 -3.80
C GLY A 115 -21.05 3.92 -4.05
N HIS A 116 -21.13 3.21 -5.18
CA HIS A 116 -20.10 2.25 -5.58
C HIS A 116 -18.73 2.91 -5.75
N SER A 117 -18.65 4.06 -6.42
CA SER A 117 -17.38 4.81 -6.57
C SER A 117 -16.78 5.24 -5.23
N LEU A 118 -17.61 5.70 -4.29
CA LEU A 118 -17.16 6.01 -2.94
C LEU A 118 -16.65 4.75 -2.22
N LEU A 119 -17.37 3.63 -2.32
CA LEU A 119 -16.95 2.37 -1.70
C LEU A 119 -15.62 1.86 -2.26
N MET A 120 -15.36 1.99 -3.57
CA MET A 120 -14.04 1.66 -4.15
C MET A 120 -12.92 2.48 -3.52
N THR A 121 -13.17 3.77 -3.23
CA THR A 121 -12.20 4.64 -2.56
C THR A 121 -11.96 4.19 -1.11
N ILE A 122 -13.05 3.86 -0.39
CA ILE A 122 -12.97 3.35 0.99
C ILE A 122 -12.24 2.00 1.04
N GLU A 123 -12.51 1.09 0.10
CA GLU A 123 -11.85 -0.22 0.03
C GLU A 123 -10.34 -0.11 -0.16
N ASN A 124 -9.88 0.82 -1.00
CA ASN A 124 -8.45 1.12 -1.13
C ASN A 124 -7.87 1.67 0.19
N ASN A 125 -8.59 2.60 0.82
CA ASN A 125 -8.19 3.20 2.09
C ASN A 125 -8.07 2.16 3.22
N ILE A 126 -8.91 1.11 3.23
CA ILE A 126 -8.78 -0.02 4.18
C ILE A 126 -7.41 -0.69 4.06
N GLY A 127 -6.87 -0.84 2.86
CA GLY A 127 -5.53 -1.41 2.65
C GLY A 127 -4.43 -0.51 3.20
N GLU A 128 -4.50 0.78 2.91
CA GLU A 128 -3.51 1.76 3.37
C GLU A 128 -3.57 1.96 4.89
N LEU A 129 -4.76 1.92 5.49
CA LEU A 129 -4.93 1.93 6.95
C LEU A 129 -4.36 0.66 7.59
N LEU A 130 -4.48 -0.49 6.93
CA LEU A 130 -3.93 -1.75 7.41
C LEU A 130 -2.40 -1.71 7.40
N GLU A 131 -1.79 -1.20 6.33
CA GLU A 131 -0.34 -0.97 6.27
C GLU A 131 0.12 0.03 7.33
N GLU A 132 -0.60 1.15 7.50
CA GLU A 132 -0.24 2.15 8.51
C GLU A 132 -0.34 1.57 9.94
N TYR A 133 -1.43 0.87 10.27
CA TYR A 133 -1.60 0.17 11.54
C TYR A 133 -0.44 -0.79 11.83
N LEU A 134 -0.08 -1.61 10.84
CA LEU A 134 1.02 -2.57 10.97
C LEU A 134 2.38 -1.88 11.05
N SER A 135 2.59 -0.73 10.40
CA SER A 135 3.83 0.05 10.53
C SER A 135 4.13 0.45 11.98
N VAL A 136 3.09 0.77 12.74
CA VAL A 136 3.20 1.09 14.17
C VAL A 136 3.45 -0.17 15.00
N LYS A 137 2.68 -1.24 14.75
CA LYS A 137 2.75 -2.47 15.56
C LYS A 137 4.02 -3.28 15.32
N LEU A 138 4.50 -3.34 14.08
CA LEU A 138 5.60 -4.23 13.71
C LEU A 138 6.99 -3.58 13.82
N SER A 139 7.06 -2.23 13.88
CA SER A 139 8.33 -1.50 14.06
C SER A 139 9.12 -1.93 15.31
N PRO A 140 8.50 -2.11 16.51
CA PRO A 140 9.20 -2.66 17.68
C PRO A 140 9.75 -4.08 17.50
N LEU A 141 9.30 -4.80 16.47
CA LEU A 141 9.75 -6.15 16.11
C LEU A 141 10.81 -6.12 14.99
N GLY A 142 11.26 -4.93 14.59
CA GLY A 142 12.25 -4.72 13.55
C GLY A 142 11.71 -4.81 12.12
N TRP A 143 10.38 -4.86 11.93
CA TRP A 143 9.76 -4.77 10.62
C TRP A 143 9.49 -3.31 10.26
N TYR A 144 9.94 -2.90 9.08
CA TYR A 144 9.75 -1.55 8.58
C TYR A 144 8.96 -1.57 7.28
N CYS A 145 8.01 -0.64 7.16
CA CYS A 145 7.16 -0.51 5.99
C CYS A 145 7.96 0.04 4.80
N CYS A 146 7.83 -0.60 3.64
CA CYS A 146 8.47 -0.23 2.39
C CYS A 146 7.67 0.86 1.66
N TRP A 147 7.53 2.01 2.31
CA TRP A 147 6.69 3.12 1.83
C TRP A 147 6.98 3.48 0.37
N GLY A 148 5.92 3.80 -0.38
CA GLY A 148 6.02 4.29 -1.75
C GLY A 148 6.52 3.27 -2.77
N SER A 149 6.29 1.98 -2.51
CA SER A 149 6.74 0.87 -3.38
C SER A 149 8.26 0.89 -3.59
N THR A 150 9.00 1.14 -2.52
CA THR A 150 10.48 1.23 -2.53
C THR A 150 11.18 -0.13 -2.58
N ILE A 151 10.41 -1.20 -2.36
CA ILE A 151 10.77 -2.58 -2.69
C ILE A 151 9.63 -3.19 -3.51
N ASP A 152 9.95 -3.77 -4.66
CA ASP A 152 8.92 -4.30 -5.57
C ASP A 152 8.13 -5.45 -4.92
N ALA A 153 6.80 -5.31 -4.92
CA ALA A 153 5.83 -6.28 -4.39
C ALA A 153 5.95 -6.63 -2.89
N VAL A 154 6.67 -5.81 -2.11
CA VAL A 154 6.89 -5.99 -0.66
C VAL A 154 6.35 -4.78 0.09
N ASP A 155 5.62 -5.03 1.18
CA ASP A 155 5.05 -3.96 2.02
C ASP A 155 5.87 -3.77 3.30
N PHE A 156 6.52 -4.83 3.81
CA PHE A 156 7.38 -4.79 4.99
C PHE A 156 8.66 -5.59 4.81
N CYS A 157 9.76 -5.12 5.39
CA CYS A 157 11.01 -5.85 5.46
C CYS A 157 11.71 -5.77 6.82
N LYS A 158 12.66 -6.67 7.05
CA LYS A 158 13.57 -6.67 8.21
C LYS A 158 15.03 -6.62 7.78
N ALA A 159 15.90 -6.21 8.71
CA ALA A 159 17.36 -6.20 8.49
C ALA A 159 17.97 -7.57 8.17
N ASP A 160 17.31 -8.68 8.56
CA ASP A 160 17.73 -10.04 8.23
C ASP A 160 17.37 -10.48 6.80
N GLY A 161 16.77 -9.58 6.00
CA GLY A 161 16.34 -9.86 4.62
C GLY A 161 14.93 -10.45 4.51
N SER A 162 14.20 -10.64 5.61
CA SER A 162 12.81 -11.09 5.56
C SER A 162 11.94 -10.07 4.83
N LEU A 163 11.07 -10.55 3.93
CA LEU A 163 10.14 -9.75 3.14
C LEU A 163 8.72 -10.23 3.37
N LEU A 164 7.79 -9.28 3.51
CA LEU A 164 6.39 -9.56 3.77
C LEU A 164 5.49 -8.68 2.91
N GLN A 165 4.52 -9.31 2.27
CA GLN A 165 3.42 -8.68 1.55
C GLN A 165 2.13 -8.85 2.35
N ILE A 166 1.42 -7.75 2.52
CA ILE A 166 0.12 -7.63 3.18
C ILE A 166 -0.97 -7.51 2.12
N LYS A 167 -2.10 -8.19 2.36
CA LYS A 167 -3.31 -8.08 1.55
C LYS A 167 -4.53 -7.88 2.43
N THR A 168 -5.51 -7.15 1.94
CA THR A 168 -6.77 -6.95 2.67
C THR A 168 -7.65 -8.20 2.66
N SER A 169 -7.59 -9.02 1.60
CA SER A 169 -8.37 -10.25 1.44
C SER A 169 -7.56 -11.36 0.77
N ASP A 170 -7.96 -12.62 0.99
CA ASP A 170 -7.35 -13.80 0.37
C ASP A 170 -7.38 -13.79 -1.16
N ASN A 171 -8.42 -13.17 -1.74
CA ASN A 171 -8.63 -13.03 -3.18
C ASN A 171 -8.10 -11.70 -3.78
N SER A 172 -7.40 -10.86 -3.01
CA SER A 172 -6.84 -9.58 -3.48
C SER A 172 -5.58 -9.73 -4.33
N GLU A 173 -5.45 -10.83 -5.09
CA GLU A 173 -4.27 -11.13 -5.89
C GLU A 173 -4.51 -10.79 -7.35
N ASN A 174 -3.76 -9.83 -7.88
CA ASN A 174 -3.69 -9.60 -9.32
C ASN A 174 -2.57 -10.47 -9.93
N SER A 175 -2.71 -10.81 -11.21
CA SER A 175 -1.78 -11.69 -11.94
C SER A 175 -0.35 -11.13 -12.08
N SER A 176 -0.15 -9.83 -11.85
CA SER A 176 1.16 -9.19 -11.80
C SER A 176 1.88 -9.47 -10.48
N SER A 177 1.19 -9.39 -9.33
CA SER A 177 1.78 -9.69 -8.02
C SER A 177 2.14 -11.16 -7.82
N SER A 178 1.40 -12.09 -8.44
CA SER A 178 1.68 -13.52 -8.37
C SER A 178 2.98 -13.90 -9.11
N ARG A 179 3.23 -13.27 -10.26
CA ARG A 179 4.38 -13.53 -11.14
C ARG A 179 5.71 -13.10 -10.50
N VAL A 180 5.70 -12.02 -9.73
CA VAL A 180 6.89 -11.53 -8.99
C VAL A 180 7.27 -12.49 -7.85
N ARG A 181 6.34 -13.34 -7.37
CA ARG A 181 6.60 -14.29 -6.27
C ARG A 181 7.09 -15.67 -6.70
N GLN A 182 6.92 -16.06 -7.96
CA GLN A 182 7.43 -17.36 -8.42
C GLN A 182 8.96 -17.37 -8.34
N GLY A 183 9.50 -18.08 -7.33
CA GLY A 183 10.93 -18.17 -7.05
C GLY A 183 11.48 -17.10 -6.10
N THR A 184 10.64 -16.39 -5.34
CA THR A 184 11.12 -15.40 -4.34
C THR A 184 10.67 -15.75 -2.91
N PRO A 185 11.47 -15.43 -1.88
CA PRO A 185 11.17 -15.74 -0.48
C PRO A 185 10.21 -14.73 0.17
N ILE A 186 9.37 -14.04 -0.60
CA ILE A 186 8.44 -13.03 -0.07
C ILE A 186 7.29 -13.74 0.65
N GLY A 187 7.23 -13.58 1.98
CA GLY A 187 6.11 -14.02 2.80
C GLY A 187 4.83 -13.27 2.40
N LYS A 188 3.69 -13.96 2.40
CA LYS A 188 2.38 -13.37 2.12
C LYS A 188 1.46 -13.56 3.31
N TRP A 189 0.82 -12.49 3.74
CA TRP A 189 -0.28 -12.53 4.69
C TRP A 189 -1.48 -11.75 4.15
N PHE A 190 -2.69 -12.15 4.54
CA PHE A 190 -3.94 -11.46 4.19
C PHE A 190 -4.83 -11.32 5.42
N ARG A 191 -5.66 -10.27 5.49
CA ARG A 191 -6.49 -9.96 6.66
C ARG A 191 -7.78 -10.77 6.75
N ARG A 192 -8.61 -10.80 5.71
CA ARG A 192 -9.95 -11.42 5.74
C ARG A 192 -10.11 -12.57 4.73
N PHE A 193 -11.07 -13.45 4.99
CA PHE A 193 -11.49 -14.47 4.04
C PHE A 193 -12.67 -13.96 3.19
N SER A 194 -12.53 -13.95 1.87
CA SER A 194 -13.54 -13.44 0.93
C SER A 194 -14.89 -14.15 1.06
N ARG A 195 -14.87 -15.45 1.34
CA ARG A 195 -16.05 -16.33 1.43
C ARG A 195 -16.54 -16.61 2.86
N ARG A 196 -15.93 -16.02 3.89
CA ARG A 196 -16.30 -16.25 5.30
C ARG A 196 -16.48 -14.91 6.03
N PRO A 197 -17.72 -14.40 6.11
CA PRO A 197 -18.01 -13.12 6.76
C PRO A 197 -17.53 -13.11 8.22
N GLY A 198 -16.90 -12.01 8.64
CA GLY A 198 -16.42 -11.84 10.02
C GLY A 198 -15.24 -12.72 10.43
N VAL A 199 -14.65 -13.50 9.51
CA VAL A 199 -13.47 -14.33 9.79
C VAL A 199 -12.20 -13.66 9.29
N TYR A 200 -11.21 -13.58 10.18
CA TYR A 200 -9.94 -12.89 9.95
C TYR A 200 -8.75 -13.80 10.25
N ASN A 201 -7.63 -13.53 9.59
CA ASN A 201 -6.45 -14.39 9.61
C ASN A 201 -5.32 -13.84 10.51
N TRP A 202 -5.66 -13.04 11.53
CA TRP A 202 -4.70 -12.42 12.46
C TRP A 202 -3.86 -13.43 13.23
N GLU A 203 -4.41 -14.60 13.55
CA GLU A 203 -3.67 -15.68 14.25
C GLU A 203 -2.44 -16.13 13.45
N SER A 204 -2.56 -16.24 12.12
CA SER A 204 -1.44 -16.61 11.24
C SER A 204 -0.33 -15.55 11.28
N LEU A 205 -0.69 -14.26 11.27
CA LEU A 205 0.29 -13.18 11.41
C LEU A 205 0.96 -13.22 12.79
N ASN A 206 0.20 -13.36 13.87
CA ASN A 206 0.73 -13.48 15.23
C ASN A 206 1.70 -14.66 15.39
N ARG A 207 1.41 -15.80 14.74
CA ARG A 207 2.29 -16.97 14.70
C ARG A 207 3.59 -16.66 13.95
N MET A 208 3.52 -16.00 12.80
CA MET A 208 4.69 -15.56 12.03
C MET A 208 5.55 -14.56 12.81
N LEU A 209 4.93 -13.71 13.62
CA LEU A 209 5.62 -12.73 14.47
C LEU A 209 6.18 -13.35 15.77
N GLY A 210 5.85 -14.61 16.08
CA GLY A 210 6.19 -15.22 17.37
C GLY A 210 5.54 -14.54 18.57
N ARG A 211 4.41 -13.83 18.37
CA ARG A 211 3.70 -13.07 19.40
C ARG A 211 2.19 -13.32 19.35
N PRO A 212 1.70 -14.37 20.02
CA PRO A 212 0.27 -14.66 20.10
C PRO A 212 -0.54 -13.46 20.59
N GLY A 213 -1.63 -13.14 19.89
CA GLY A 213 -2.57 -12.06 20.28
C GLY A 213 -2.04 -10.63 20.17
N TYR A 214 -0.87 -10.41 19.56
CA TYR A 214 -0.25 -9.09 19.50
C TYR A 214 -0.96 -8.10 18.58
N VAL A 215 -1.53 -8.59 17.48
CA VAL A 215 -2.39 -7.83 16.58
C VAL A 215 -3.73 -8.54 16.40
N SER A 216 -4.80 -7.76 16.32
CA SER A 216 -6.17 -8.26 16.19
C SER A 216 -7.04 -7.38 15.28
N GLU A 217 -8.20 -7.91 14.88
CA GLU A 217 -9.18 -7.15 14.11
C GLU A 217 -9.75 -5.99 14.94
N SER A 218 -9.99 -6.19 16.23
CA SER A 218 -10.50 -5.14 17.13
C SER A 218 -9.52 -3.98 17.23
N ASP A 219 -8.22 -4.25 17.35
CA ASP A 219 -7.19 -3.21 17.40
C ASP A 219 -7.10 -2.45 16.08
N PHE A 220 -7.15 -3.18 14.95
CA PHE A 220 -7.15 -2.56 13.62
C PHE A 220 -8.37 -1.66 13.42
N ARG A 221 -9.58 -2.10 13.81
CA ARG A 221 -10.79 -1.28 13.74
C ARG A 221 -10.68 -0.04 14.60
N ALA A 222 -10.25 -0.18 15.85
CA ALA A 222 -10.06 0.96 16.74
C ALA A 222 -9.02 1.96 16.19
N PHE A 223 -7.94 1.46 15.60
CA PHE A 223 -6.96 2.30 14.90
C PHE A 223 -7.59 3.04 13.72
N ALA A 224 -8.32 2.33 12.85
CA ALA A 224 -8.97 2.90 11.68
C ALA A 224 -9.97 4.00 12.06
N GLU A 225 -10.88 3.72 13.00
CA GLU A 225 -11.89 4.67 13.48
C GLU A 225 -11.23 5.92 14.07
N LYS A 226 -10.20 5.75 14.91
CA LYS A 226 -9.44 6.86 15.49
C LYS A 226 -8.74 7.70 14.41
N THR A 227 -8.11 7.04 13.44
CA THR A 227 -7.39 7.71 12.35
C THR A 227 -8.33 8.51 11.46
N ILE A 228 -9.48 7.94 11.07
CA ILE A 228 -10.50 8.66 10.29
C ILE A 228 -11.12 9.81 11.09
N ALA A 229 -11.36 9.63 12.39
CA ALA A 229 -11.88 10.71 13.24
C ALA A 229 -10.88 11.87 13.38
N ALA A 230 -9.58 11.57 13.46
CA ALA A 230 -8.52 12.58 13.56
C ALA A 230 -8.22 13.27 12.21
N ASN A 231 -8.34 12.54 11.10
CA ASN A 231 -8.12 13.06 9.75
C ASN A 231 -9.24 12.64 8.79
N PRO A 232 -10.46 13.22 8.91
CA PRO A 232 -11.56 12.89 8.03
C PRO A 232 -11.28 13.30 6.57
N ALA A 233 -10.39 14.27 6.37
CA ALA A 233 -9.98 14.74 5.06
C ALA A 233 -9.23 13.68 4.23
N CYS A 234 -8.76 12.58 4.84
CA CYS A 234 -8.10 11.49 4.10
C CYS A 234 -9.02 10.74 3.12
N ILE A 235 -10.34 10.91 3.24
CA ILE A 235 -11.35 10.40 2.32
C ILE A 235 -12.14 11.59 1.78
N TYR A 236 -12.06 11.79 0.47
CA TYR A 236 -12.88 12.79 -0.19
C TYR A 236 -14.32 12.28 -0.35
N ILE A 237 -15.30 13.04 0.13
CA ILE A 237 -16.73 12.75 -0.02
C ILE A 237 -17.39 13.91 -0.76
N ALA A 238 -17.83 13.66 -2.00
CA ALA A 238 -18.61 14.60 -2.79
C ALA A 238 -20.07 14.69 -2.32
N ALA A 239 -20.73 15.81 -2.60
CA ALA A 239 -22.12 16.06 -2.22
C ALA A 239 -23.09 15.00 -2.80
N ASN A 240 -22.85 14.52 -4.02
CA ASN A 240 -23.65 13.47 -4.67
C ASN A 240 -23.45 12.07 -4.05
N HIS A 241 -22.45 11.88 -3.19
CA HIS A 241 -22.30 10.64 -2.42
C HIS A 241 -23.18 10.61 -1.16
N LEU A 242 -23.58 11.77 -0.66
CA LEU A 242 -24.37 11.86 0.57
C LEU A 242 -25.84 11.70 0.24
N LEU A 243 -26.49 10.71 0.84
CA LEU A 243 -27.95 10.70 0.95
C LEU A 243 -28.31 11.96 1.74
N ASN A 244 -29.18 12.82 1.18
CA ASN A 244 -29.65 14.07 1.78
C ASN A 244 -29.56 14.01 3.31
N ARG A 245 -28.68 14.82 3.91
CA ARG A 245 -28.63 14.94 5.37
C ARG A 245 -30.06 15.30 5.85
N PRO A 246 -30.57 14.67 6.91
CA PRO A 246 -31.79 15.15 7.56
C PRO A 246 -31.61 16.61 7.98
#